data_AF-A0A7V7D2Z0-F1
#
_entry.id   AF-A0A7V7D2Z0-F1
#
_cell.length_a   1.000
_cell.length_b   1.000
_cell.length_c   1.000
_cell.angle_alpha   90.00
_cell.angle_beta   90.00
_cell.angle_gamma   90.00
#
_symmetry.space_group_name_H-M   'P 1'
#
loop_
_entity.id
_entity.type
_entity.pdbx_description
1 polymer ?
#
loop_
_entity_poly.entity_id
_entity_poly.type
_entity_poly.pdbx_seq_one_letter_code
_entity_poly.pdbx_strand_id
1 'polypeptide(L)'
;MEKMEKVEEIRIGDGKGDWGDPNPYRHYPRGPGYVRMSWVFDTLVWKDRNGYTPGLARSWKYDPENQSFIFELQKGVKWHDGTSFSSEDVVFTVEYFKKHPYQWVPMEAVAGAQGDGPLRVIIKLKKPYSPFLAYVGGTMPIIPKHIWEKVNDPVRYHDQKAFTGTGPYKFVDFDKAKGTYLYEANREYFLGEPKARRLIYMKTGKPLMSLLSNKADLVNIQPDMAKILKEKGMTVLENKRGWNKKLMINHKKSPFNQKTFRKALAYA
;
A
#
# COMPACT_ATOMS: atom_id res chain seq x y z
N MET A 1 18.42 -21.56 -17.90
CA MET A 1 17.51 -20.88 -16.96
C MET A 1 16.95 -21.92 -16.02
N GLU A 2 17.46 -22.02 -14.80
CA GLU A 2 16.85 -22.83 -13.75
C GLU A 2 15.39 -22.39 -13.56
N LYS A 3 14.44 -23.31 -13.74
CA LYS A 3 13.06 -23.11 -13.29
C LYS A 3 13.12 -22.98 -11.77
N MET A 4 13.18 -21.74 -11.26
CA MET A 4 12.97 -21.50 -9.83
C MET A 4 11.65 -22.17 -9.42
N GLU A 5 11.73 -23.04 -8.43
CA GLU A 5 10.59 -23.80 -7.92
C GLU A 5 9.52 -22.82 -7.38
N LYS A 6 8.25 -23.03 -7.78
CA LYS A 6 7.14 -22.19 -7.30
C LYS A 6 6.88 -22.51 -5.83
N VAL A 7 6.73 -21.47 -5.02
CA VAL A 7 6.40 -21.61 -3.59
C VAL A 7 4.88 -21.73 -3.47
N GLU A 8 4.39 -22.76 -2.77
CA GLU A 8 2.94 -22.97 -2.64
C GLU A 8 2.29 -21.90 -1.76
N GLU A 9 2.87 -21.61 -0.60
CA GLU A 9 2.40 -20.58 0.31
C GLU A 9 3.55 -19.92 1.05
N ILE A 10 3.37 -18.65 1.41
CA ILE A 10 4.22 -17.95 2.38
C ILE A 10 3.33 -17.48 3.53
N ARG A 11 3.67 -17.91 4.74
CA ARG A 11 3.00 -17.57 5.99
C ARG A 11 3.81 -16.50 6.73
N ILE A 12 3.18 -15.37 6.99
CA ILE A 12 3.82 -14.21 7.61
C ILE A 12 3.17 -13.96 8.96
N GLY A 13 3.96 -14.10 10.03
CA GLY A 13 3.52 -13.84 11.39
C GLY A 13 3.48 -12.35 11.69
N ASP A 14 2.35 -11.88 12.20
CA ASP A 14 2.10 -10.51 12.62
C ASP A 14 1.60 -10.45 14.09
N GLY A 15 2.03 -9.44 14.85
CA GLY A 15 1.69 -9.37 16.27
C GLY A 15 0.25 -8.95 16.56
N LYS A 16 -0.36 -8.12 15.70
CA LYS A 16 -1.71 -7.58 15.92
C LYS A 16 -2.77 -8.47 15.28
N GLY A 17 -2.49 -9.01 14.10
CA GLY A 17 -3.46 -9.73 13.29
C GLY A 17 -4.32 -8.74 12.50
N ASP A 18 -5.27 -8.08 13.16
CA ASP A 18 -6.25 -7.20 12.49
C ASP A 18 -5.69 -5.80 12.13
N TRP A 19 -5.58 -5.57 10.82
CA TRP A 19 -5.20 -4.32 10.18
C TRP A 19 -6.29 -3.78 9.23
N GLY A 20 -7.55 -4.09 9.49
CA GLY A 20 -8.70 -3.65 8.69
C GLY A 20 -8.89 -4.44 7.40
N ASP A 21 -10.01 -4.19 6.71
CA ASP A 21 -10.34 -4.82 5.44
C ASP A 21 -9.41 -4.26 4.34
N PRO A 22 -8.75 -5.08 3.50
CA PRO A 22 -7.70 -4.62 2.58
C PRO A 22 -8.26 -3.92 1.32
N ASN A 23 -9.05 -2.87 1.51
CA ASN A 23 -9.52 -1.98 0.46
C ASN A 23 -9.22 -0.50 0.81
N PRO A 24 -9.32 0.43 -0.17
CA PRO A 24 -8.87 1.81 0.01
C PRO A 24 -9.47 2.58 1.19
N TYR A 25 -10.71 2.27 1.63
CA TYR A 25 -11.36 3.05 2.68
C TYR A 25 -11.47 2.34 4.03
N ARG A 26 -11.16 1.03 4.07
CA ARG A 26 -11.38 0.20 5.26
C ARG A 26 -10.11 -0.44 5.82
N HIS A 27 -8.99 -0.28 5.13
CA HIS A 27 -7.71 -0.69 5.69
C HIS A 27 -7.37 0.17 6.90
N TYR A 28 -6.75 -0.42 7.92
CA TYR A 28 -6.30 0.33 9.06
C TYR A 28 -5.19 1.28 8.60
N PRO A 29 -5.29 2.59 8.90
CA PRO A 29 -4.35 3.53 8.33
C PRO A 29 -2.96 3.34 8.91
N ARG A 30 -2.84 3.16 10.22
CA ARG A 30 -1.52 3.15 10.86
C ARG A 30 -0.89 1.77 10.81
N GLY A 31 0.35 1.67 10.34
CA GLY A 31 1.05 0.38 10.28
C GLY A 31 0.81 -0.35 8.96
N PRO A 32 0.83 -1.69 8.93
CA PRO A 32 0.87 -2.45 7.69
C PRO A 32 -0.47 -2.58 6.95
N GLY A 33 -1.56 -1.94 7.40
CA GLY A 33 -2.86 -2.03 6.73
C GLY A 33 -2.81 -1.55 5.28
N TYR A 34 -2.06 -0.48 4.98
CA TYR A 34 -1.80 -0.07 3.60
C TYR A 34 -1.13 -1.18 2.78
N VAL A 35 -0.15 -1.88 3.36
CA VAL A 35 0.56 -3.00 2.69
C VAL A 35 -0.38 -4.19 2.46
N ARG A 36 -1.32 -4.45 3.36
CA ARG A 36 -2.37 -5.46 3.17
C ARG A 36 -3.25 -5.14 1.96
N MET A 37 -3.56 -3.87 1.74
CA MET A 37 -4.33 -3.37 0.61
C MET A 37 -3.50 -3.33 -0.69
N SER A 38 -2.22 -2.98 -0.62
CA SER A 38 -1.36 -2.86 -1.81
C SER A 38 -0.99 -4.20 -2.46
N TRP A 39 -1.31 -5.33 -1.82
CA TRP A 39 -1.27 -6.62 -2.52
C TRP A 39 -2.38 -6.74 -3.57
N VAL A 40 -3.49 -6.03 -3.35
CA VAL A 40 -4.72 -6.09 -4.13
C VAL A 40 -4.80 -4.95 -5.14
N PHE A 41 -4.44 -3.73 -4.74
CA PHE A 41 -4.54 -2.53 -5.58
C PHE A 41 -3.16 -1.98 -5.92
N ASP A 42 -2.96 -1.61 -7.18
CA ASP A 42 -1.76 -0.89 -7.62
C ASP A 42 -1.97 0.62 -7.64
N THR A 43 -0.84 1.32 -7.65
CA THR A 43 -0.72 2.76 -7.89
C THR A 43 -0.16 2.98 -9.31
N LEU A 44 -0.17 4.24 -9.79
CA LEU A 44 0.47 4.56 -11.09
C LEU A 44 1.98 4.28 -11.07
N VAL A 45 2.62 4.61 -9.94
CA VAL A 45 4.06 4.50 -9.73
C VAL A 45 4.30 3.76 -8.43
N TRP A 46 5.31 2.90 -8.35
CA TRP A 46 5.73 2.28 -7.10
C TRP A 46 7.08 2.84 -6.66
N LYS A 47 7.62 2.31 -5.55
CA LYS A 47 8.96 2.66 -5.08
C LYS A 47 9.70 1.45 -4.55
N ASP A 48 10.99 1.42 -4.85
CA ASP A 48 11.93 0.46 -4.31
C ASP A 48 13.07 1.17 -3.55
N ARG A 49 14.19 0.48 -3.35
CA ARG A 49 15.36 1.05 -2.65
C ARG A 49 16.09 2.12 -3.46
N ASN A 50 15.87 2.19 -4.77
CA ASN A 50 16.56 3.04 -5.72
C ASN A 50 15.70 4.25 -6.15
N GLY A 51 14.41 4.25 -5.86
CA GLY A 51 13.52 5.38 -6.12
C GLY A 51 12.17 4.94 -6.65
N TYR A 52 11.60 5.75 -7.53
CA TYR A 52 10.32 5.46 -8.17
C TYR A 52 10.47 4.44 -9.30
N THR A 53 9.58 3.45 -9.33
CA THR A 53 9.55 2.37 -10.33
C THR A 53 8.18 2.26 -11.00
N PRO A 54 8.09 1.65 -12.19
CA PRO A 54 6.80 1.44 -12.86
C PRO A 54 5.78 0.69 -11.99
N GLY A 55 4.55 1.23 -11.96
CA GLY A 55 3.34 0.55 -11.49
C GLY A 55 2.39 0.33 -12.67
N LEU A 56 1.15 0.80 -12.54
CA LEU A 56 0.20 0.87 -13.67
C LEU A 56 0.67 1.78 -14.80
N ALA A 57 1.59 2.72 -14.52
CA ALA A 57 2.29 3.50 -15.53
C ALA A 57 3.68 2.90 -15.81
N ARG A 58 3.97 2.63 -17.10
CA ARG A 58 5.30 2.22 -17.58
C ARG A 58 6.30 3.37 -17.58
N SER A 59 5.83 4.61 -17.73
CA SER A 59 6.64 5.81 -17.65
C SER A 59 5.78 7.02 -17.31
N TRP A 60 6.44 8.08 -16.84
CA TRP A 60 5.80 9.35 -16.52
C TRP A 60 6.76 10.52 -16.74
N LYS A 61 6.19 11.70 -16.98
CA LYS A 61 6.95 12.95 -17.04
C LYS A 61 6.15 14.11 -16.46
N TYR A 62 6.86 15.08 -15.90
CA TYR A 62 6.28 16.37 -15.53
C TYR A 62 6.37 17.30 -16.74
N ASP A 63 5.24 17.92 -17.07
CA ASP A 63 5.13 18.99 -18.06
C ASP A 63 5.00 20.33 -17.30
N PRO A 64 6.07 21.14 -17.27
CA PRO A 64 6.08 22.40 -16.54
C PRO A 64 5.19 23.48 -17.19
N GLU A 65 5.01 23.45 -18.52
CA GLU A 65 4.24 24.45 -19.25
C GLU A 65 2.75 24.33 -18.93
N ASN A 66 2.26 23.08 -18.86
CA ASN A 66 0.86 22.77 -18.55
C ASN A 66 0.61 22.42 -17.08
N GLN A 67 1.64 22.52 -16.22
CA GLN A 67 1.60 22.13 -14.80
C GLN A 67 0.94 20.77 -14.57
N SER A 68 1.37 19.77 -15.34
CA SER A 68 0.71 18.46 -15.36
C SER A 68 1.71 17.30 -15.32
N PHE A 69 1.24 16.16 -14.85
CA PHE A 69 1.96 14.89 -14.97
C PHE A 69 1.30 14.05 -16.04
N ILE A 70 2.11 13.57 -16.99
CA ILE A 70 1.67 12.70 -18.08
C ILE A 70 2.17 11.29 -17.77
N PHE A 71 1.26 10.33 -17.76
CA PHE A 71 1.55 8.92 -17.51
C PHE A 71 1.21 8.08 -18.73
N GLU A 72 2.14 7.21 -19.10
CA GLU A 72 1.95 6.16 -20.11
C GLU A 72 1.59 4.86 -19.39
N LEU A 73 0.40 4.33 -19.62
CA LEU A 73 -0.17 3.19 -18.90
C LEU A 73 0.24 1.86 -19.53
N GLN A 74 0.33 0.83 -18.68
CA GLN A 74 0.62 -0.54 -19.09
C GLN A 74 -0.46 -1.09 -20.03
N LYS A 75 -0.05 -1.93 -20.99
CA LYS A 75 -0.96 -2.56 -21.96
C LYS A 75 -1.53 -3.86 -21.41
N GLY A 76 -2.80 -4.14 -21.71
CA GLY A 76 -3.42 -5.44 -21.42
C GLY A 76 -3.63 -5.74 -19.94
N VAL A 77 -3.58 -4.72 -19.07
CA VAL A 77 -3.90 -4.88 -17.65
C VAL A 77 -5.36 -5.22 -17.48
N LYS A 78 -5.65 -6.17 -16.60
CA LYS A 78 -6.99 -6.55 -16.20
C LYS A 78 -7.17 -6.35 -14.70
N TRP A 79 -8.38 -5.93 -14.34
CA TRP A 79 -8.90 -6.06 -12.99
C TRP A 79 -9.02 -7.55 -12.62
N HIS A 80 -9.06 -7.85 -11.32
CA HIS A 80 -9.14 -9.23 -10.83
C HIS A 80 -10.40 -9.98 -11.28
N ASP A 81 -11.45 -9.26 -11.67
CA ASP A 81 -12.70 -9.76 -12.25
C ASP A 81 -12.65 -9.98 -13.77
N GLY A 82 -11.53 -9.67 -14.41
CA GLY A 82 -11.30 -9.84 -15.84
C GLY A 82 -11.60 -8.60 -16.70
N THR A 83 -12.21 -7.56 -16.14
CA THR A 83 -12.48 -6.29 -16.85
C THR A 83 -11.16 -5.60 -17.23
N SER A 84 -11.10 -4.99 -18.41
CA SER A 84 -9.90 -4.26 -18.84
C SER A 84 -9.69 -2.97 -18.05
N PHE A 85 -8.45 -2.71 -17.63
CA PHE A 85 -8.03 -1.44 -17.05
C PHE A 85 -7.71 -0.42 -18.15
N SER A 86 -8.05 0.86 -17.92
CA SER A 86 -7.72 1.95 -18.84
C SER A 86 -7.51 3.29 -18.13
N SER A 87 -7.16 4.32 -18.91
CA SER A 87 -7.09 5.71 -18.44
C SER A 87 -8.40 6.20 -17.81
N GLU A 88 -9.56 5.65 -18.19
CA GLU A 88 -10.84 6.01 -17.57
C GLU A 88 -10.90 5.68 -16.09
N ASP A 89 -10.30 4.57 -15.65
CA ASP A 89 -10.25 4.18 -14.24
C ASP A 89 -9.38 5.15 -13.43
N VAL A 90 -8.30 5.64 -14.03
CA VAL A 90 -7.41 6.64 -13.40
C VAL A 90 -8.12 7.98 -13.27
N VAL A 91 -8.78 8.44 -14.34
CA VAL A 91 -9.57 9.68 -14.33
C VAL A 91 -10.68 9.59 -13.30
N PHE A 92 -11.41 8.48 -13.29
CA PHE A 92 -12.44 8.20 -12.30
C PHE A 92 -11.87 8.23 -10.88
N THR A 93 -10.76 7.54 -10.61
CA THR A 93 -10.13 7.50 -9.28
C THR A 93 -9.79 8.90 -8.77
N VAL A 94 -9.20 9.74 -9.62
CA VAL A 94 -8.84 11.12 -9.26
C VAL A 94 -10.06 11.93 -8.86
N GLU A 95 -11.14 11.88 -9.64
CA GLU A 95 -12.37 12.61 -9.32
C GLU A 95 -13.11 12.00 -8.13
N TYR A 96 -13.08 10.67 -7.99
CA TYR A 96 -13.66 9.96 -6.86
C TYR A 96 -12.98 10.37 -5.54
N PHE A 97 -11.65 10.45 -5.48
CA PHE A 97 -10.92 10.85 -4.28
C PHE A 97 -11.01 12.36 -3.98
N LYS A 98 -11.32 13.19 -4.98
CA LYS A 98 -11.69 14.60 -4.73
C LYS A 98 -13.05 14.70 -4.03
N LYS A 99 -14.03 13.86 -4.39
CA LYS A 99 -15.37 13.82 -3.78
C LYS A 99 -15.40 13.06 -2.45
N HIS A 100 -14.60 12.00 -2.35
CA HIS A 100 -14.51 11.11 -1.20
C HIS A 100 -13.05 11.03 -0.73
N PRO A 101 -12.58 11.97 0.10
CA PRO A 101 -11.16 12.09 0.44
C PRO A 101 -10.54 10.78 0.94
N TYR A 102 -9.46 10.35 0.29
CA TYR A 102 -8.63 9.25 0.76
C TYR A 102 -7.56 9.77 1.72
N GLN A 103 -7.56 9.26 2.96
CA GLN A 103 -6.80 9.82 4.08
C GLN A 103 -5.27 9.91 3.89
N TRP A 104 -4.69 9.15 2.94
CA TRP A 104 -3.25 9.15 2.65
C TRP A 104 -2.84 10.09 1.51
N VAL A 105 -3.81 10.60 0.74
CA VAL A 105 -3.53 11.33 -0.50
C VAL A 105 -4.24 12.68 -0.48
N PRO A 106 -3.51 13.77 -0.18
CA PRO A 106 -4.06 15.13 -0.31
C PRO A 106 -4.34 15.47 -1.78
N MET A 107 -5.57 15.86 -2.08
CA MET A 107 -6.03 16.17 -3.45
C MET A 107 -6.14 17.67 -3.73
N GLU A 108 -5.80 18.54 -2.77
CA GLU A 108 -6.01 19.99 -2.86
C GLU A 108 -5.24 20.62 -4.03
N ALA A 109 -4.05 20.08 -4.32
CA ALA A 109 -3.20 20.52 -5.41
C ALA A 109 -3.59 19.95 -6.79
N VAL A 110 -4.48 18.95 -6.84
CA VAL A 110 -4.93 18.32 -8.08
C VAL A 110 -6.13 19.08 -8.64
N ALA A 111 -6.00 19.58 -9.87
CA ALA A 111 -7.10 20.22 -10.59
C ALA A 111 -8.08 19.19 -11.14
N GLY A 112 -7.55 18.11 -11.72
CA GLY A 112 -8.32 16.98 -12.24
C GLY A 112 -7.45 16.09 -13.13
N ALA A 113 -8.07 15.12 -13.79
CA ALA A 113 -7.41 14.24 -14.73
C ALA A 113 -8.19 14.12 -16.05
N GLN A 114 -7.48 13.88 -17.14
CA GLN A 114 -8.06 13.61 -18.46
C GLN A 114 -7.33 12.44 -19.13
N GLY A 115 -8.08 11.57 -19.80
CA GLY A 115 -7.52 10.55 -20.68
C GLY A 115 -7.11 11.15 -22.02
N ASP A 116 -6.04 10.62 -22.61
CA ASP A 116 -5.57 10.93 -23.96
C ASP A 116 -5.47 9.60 -24.73
N GLY A 117 -6.63 9.01 -24.97
CA GLY A 117 -6.76 7.60 -25.36
C GLY A 117 -6.67 6.63 -24.16
N PRO A 118 -6.75 5.31 -24.40
CA PRO A 118 -6.93 4.31 -23.36
C PRO A 118 -5.68 4.08 -22.48
N LEU A 119 -4.50 4.44 -22.98
CA LEU A 119 -3.21 4.09 -22.37
C LEU A 119 -2.39 5.31 -21.95
N ARG A 120 -3.03 6.47 -21.85
CA ARG A 120 -2.36 7.71 -21.48
C ARG A 120 -3.31 8.57 -20.68
N VAL A 121 -2.79 9.14 -19.59
CA VAL A 121 -3.55 10.00 -18.69
C VAL A 121 -2.71 11.20 -18.29
N ILE A 122 -3.37 12.36 -18.25
CA ILE A 122 -2.78 13.64 -17.90
C ILE A 122 -3.46 14.12 -16.61
N ILE A 123 -2.71 14.26 -15.53
CA ILE A 123 -3.19 14.78 -14.25
C ILE A 123 -2.71 16.22 -14.12
N LYS A 124 -3.66 17.17 -14.11
CA LYS A 124 -3.38 18.61 -14.03
C LYS A 124 -3.31 19.07 -12.59
N LEU A 125 -2.40 19.99 -12.30
CA LEU A 125 -2.25 20.58 -10.98
C LEU A 125 -2.77 22.02 -10.95
N LYS A 126 -3.22 22.47 -9.78
CA LYS A 126 -3.57 23.88 -9.54
C LYS A 126 -2.35 24.75 -9.24
N LYS A 127 -1.26 24.11 -8.81
CA LYS A 127 0.02 24.74 -8.43
C LYS A 127 1.13 23.69 -8.46
N PRO A 128 2.41 24.08 -8.55
CA PRO A 128 3.52 23.14 -8.42
C PRO A 128 3.41 22.35 -7.10
N TYR A 129 3.53 21.03 -7.18
CA TYR A 129 3.38 20.14 -6.04
C TYR A 129 4.48 19.07 -6.04
N SER A 130 5.61 19.39 -5.42
CA SER A 130 6.79 18.50 -5.37
C SER A 130 6.48 17.08 -4.83
N PRO A 131 5.64 16.90 -3.80
CA PRO A 131 5.28 15.57 -3.30
C PRO A 131 4.31 14.76 -4.19
N PHE A 132 3.94 15.23 -5.39
CA PHE A 132 2.93 14.61 -6.24
C PHE A 132 3.18 13.12 -6.49
N LEU A 133 4.39 12.73 -6.91
CA LEU A 133 4.72 11.32 -7.14
C LEU A 133 4.67 10.49 -5.85
N ALA A 134 5.05 11.06 -4.71
CA ALA A 134 5.02 10.34 -3.44
C ALA A 134 3.59 10.02 -3.00
N TYR A 135 2.64 10.96 -3.16
CA TYR A 135 1.26 10.80 -2.72
C TYR A 135 0.33 10.35 -3.85
N VAL A 136 0.10 11.21 -4.85
CA VAL A 136 -0.86 10.94 -5.94
C VAL A 136 -0.34 9.84 -6.87
N GLY A 137 0.94 9.88 -7.23
CA GLY A 137 1.53 8.87 -8.12
C GLY A 137 1.69 7.50 -7.46
N GLY A 138 2.17 7.47 -6.21
CA GLY A 138 2.67 6.25 -5.56
C GLY A 138 2.07 5.86 -4.22
N THR A 139 1.04 6.57 -3.76
CA THR A 139 0.24 6.16 -2.59
C THR A 139 -1.25 6.03 -2.93
N MET A 140 -1.72 6.60 -4.04
CA MET A 140 -3.12 6.55 -4.46
C MET A 140 -3.45 5.22 -5.15
N PRO A 141 -4.21 4.30 -4.51
CA PRO A 141 -4.65 3.09 -5.19
C PRO A 141 -5.63 3.45 -6.30
N ILE A 142 -5.46 2.84 -7.48
CA ILE A 142 -6.43 2.98 -8.57
C ILE A 142 -7.59 2.03 -8.34
N ILE A 143 -8.82 2.55 -8.49
CA ILE A 143 -10.06 1.81 -8.23
C ILE A 143 -10.86 1.57 -9.51
N PRO A 144 -11.55 0.42 -9.64
CA PRO A 144 -12.32 0.09 -10.82
C PRO A 144 -13.56 0.98 -10.95
N LYS A 145 -13.63 1.77 -12.02
CA LYS A 145 -14.77 2.67 -12.29
C LYS A 145 -16.09 1.91 -12.28
N HIS A 146 -16.16 0.76 -12.95
CA HIS A 146 -17.36 -0.06 -13.11
C HIS A 146 -17.95 -0.62 -11.81
N ILE A 147 -17.18 -0.58 -10.71
CA ILE A 147 -17.64 -0.97 -9.37
C ILE A 147 -17.93 0.27 -8.53
N TRP A 148 -16.97 1.19 -8.46
CA TRP A 148 -17.00 2.28 -7.49
C TRP A 148 -17.85 3.48 -7.91
N GLU A 149 -18.22 3.62 -9.19
CA GLU A 149 -19.07 4.72 -9.66
C GLU A 149 -20.45 4.75 -8.99
N LYS A 150 -20.93 3.60 -8.51
CA LYS A 150 -22.22 3.44 -7.82
C LYS A 150 -22.11 3.57 -6.31
N VAL A 151 -20.90 3.76 -5.78
CA VAL A 151 -20.61 3.77 -4.33
C VAL A 151 -20.53 5.20 -3.82
N ASN A 152 -21.57 5.65 -3.12
CA ASN A 152 -21.62 6.99 -2.53
C ASN A 152 -21.05 7.07 -1.11
N ASP A 153 -21.07 5.97 -0.35
CA ASP A 153 -20.48 5.89 1.00
C ASP A 153 -19.38 4.81 1.02
N PRO A 154 -18.16 5.15 0.60
CA PRO A 154 -17.08 4.17 0.48
C PRO A 154 -16.60 3.63 1.83
N VAL A 155 -16.81 4.36 2.94
CA VAL A 155 -16.39 3.93 4.28
C VAL A 155 -17.25 2.75 4.75
N ARG A 156 -18.55 2.75 4.40
CA ARG A 156 -19.49 1.66 4.73
C ARG A 156 -19.57 0.57 3.66
N TYR A 157 -18.98 0.77 2.50
CA TYR A 157 -18.98 -0.19 1.41
C TYR A 157 -18.09 -1.41 1.73
N HIS A 158 -18.71 -2.58 1.85
CA HIS A 158 -18.06 -3.83 2.26
C HIS A 158 -18.44 -5.02 1.37
N ASP A 159 -19.00 -4.74 0.19
CA ASP A 159 -19.26 -5.75 -0.84
C ASP A 159 -17.96 -6.45 -1.23
N GLN A 160 -18.02 -7.73 -1.59
CA GLN A 160 -16.85 -8.49 -2.02
C GLN A 160 -16.15 -7.87 -3.24
N LYS A 161 -16.90 -7.18 -4.12
CA LYS A 161 -16.35 -6.46 -5.27
C LYS A 161 -15.45 -5.28 -4.86
N ALA A 162 -15.58 -4.77 -3.64
CA ALA A 162 -14.73 -3.71 -3.10
C ALA A 162 -13.25 -4.11 -2.98
N PHE A 163 -12.92 -5.39 -3.14
CA PHE A 163 -11.57 -5.94 -3.12
C PHE A 163 -11.06 -6.31 -4.53
N THR A 164 -11.73 -5.84 -5.58
CA THR A 164 -11.27 -6.02 -6.96
C THR A 164 -10.21 -4.99 -7.28
N GLY A 165 -8.97 -5.42 -7.49
CA GLY A 165 -7.87 -4.55 -7.90
C GLY A 165 -7.15 -5.06 -9.16
N THR A 166 -5.97 -4.50 -9.45
CA THR A 166 -5.07 -4.95 -10.53
C THR A 166 -3.84 -5.66 -9.99
N GLY A 167 -3.69 -5.70 -8.66
CA GLY A 167 -2.47 -6.05 -7.95
C GLY A 167 -2.00 -7.50 -8.13
N PRO A 168 -0.81 -7.80 -7.62
CA PRO A 168 -0.18 -9.10 -7.73
C PRO A 168 -0.96 -10.21 -7.02
N TYR A 169 -1.82 -9.91 -6.06
CA TYR A 169 -2.66 -10.91 -5.39
C TYR A 169 -4.12 -10.49 -5.33
N LYS A 170 -5.01 -11.47 -5.44
CA LYS A 170 -6.43 -11.34 -5.17
C LYS A 170 -6.69 -11.58 -3.69
N PHE A 171 -7.54 -10.76 -3.08
CA PHE A 171 -7.99 -11.00 -1.72
C PHE A 171 -9.03 -12.12 -1.69
N VAL A 172 -8.85 -13.10 -0.80
CA VAL A 172 -9.74 -14.26 -0.68
C VAL A 172 -10.58 -14.17 0.59
N ASP A 173 -9.93 -13.99 1.75
CA ASP A 173 -10.61 -14.00 3.04
C ASP A 173 -9.86 -13.21 4.11
N PHE A 174 -10.61 -12.73 5.11
CA PHE A 174 -10.09 -12.16 6.34
C PHE A 174 -10.89 -12.64 7.55
N ASP A 175 -10.34 -13.62 8.26
CA ASP A 175 -10.85 -14.04 9.57
C ASP A 175 -10.46 -12.97 10.61
N LYS A 176 -11.39 -12.04 10.86
CA LYS A 176 -11.21 -10.94 11.84
C LYS A 176 -10.95 -11.45 13.26
N ALA A 177 -11.61 -12.53 13.66
CA ALA A 177 -11.46 -13.08 15.02
C ALA A 177 -10.04 -13.64 15.24
N LYS A 178 -9.49 -14.31 14.23
CA LYS A 178 -8.12 -14.84 14.27
C LYS A 178 -7.07 -13.83 13.81
N GLY A 179 -7.47 -12.75 13.14
CA GLY A 179 -6.55 -11.80 12.51
C GLY A 179 -5.76 -12.43 11.37
N THR A 180 -6.40 -13.26 10.54
CA THR A 180 -5.74 -14.00 9.45
C THR A 180 -6.23 -13.55 8.09
N TYR A 181 -5.32 -13.11 7.23
CA TYR A 181 -5.62 -12.73 5.84
C TYR A 181 -5.13 -13.81 4.89
N LEU A 182 -5.95 -14.14 3.89
CA LEU A 182 -5.60 -15.02 2.79
C LEU A 182 -5.68 -14.27 1.47
N TYR A 183 -4.61 -14.40 0.68
CA TYR A 183 -4.55 -13.92 -0.69
C TYR A 183 -4.05 -15.01 -1.64
N GLU A 184 -4.51 -14.94 -2.88
CA GLU A 184 -4.11 -15.83 -3.98
C GLU A 184 -3.42 -15.06 -5.08
N ALA A 185 -2.38 -15.65 -5.67
CA ALA A 185 -1.61 -15.00 -6.73
C ALA A 185 -2.49 -14.68 -7.95
N ASN A 186 -2.41 -13.44 -8.42
CA ASN A 186 -2.89 -13.06 -9.73
C ASN A 186 -1.91 -13.60 -10.78
N ARG A 187 -2.21 -14.76 -11.35
CA ARG A 187 -1.34 -15.43 -12.33
C ARG A 187 -1.16 -14.63 -13.63
N GLU A 188 -2.09 -13.74 -13.94
CA GLU A 188 -2.05 -12.84 -15.10
C GLU A 188 -1.53 -11.45 -14.73
N TYR A 189 -0.84 -11.29 -13.59
CA TYR A 189 -0.33 -9.98 -13.18
C TYR A 189 0.65 -9.41 -14.23
N PHE A 190 0.40 -8.17 -14.64
CA PHE A 190 1.05 -7.55 -15.80
C PHE A 190 2.54 -7.24 -15.60
N LEU A 191 3.04 -7.23 -14.35
CA LEU A 191 4.49 -7.14 -14.04
C LEU A 191 5.14 -8.51 -13.76
N GLY A 192 4.43 -9.61 -14.04
CA GLY A 192 4.91 -10.96 -13.88
C GLY A 192 4.25 -11.71 -12.72
N GLU A 193 4.02 -13.00 -12.89
CA GLU A 193 3.35 -13.85 -11.90
C GLU A 193 4.11 -13.84 -10.54
N PRO A 194 3.41 -13.66 -9.41
CA PRO A 194 4.01 -13.80 -8.09
C PRO A 194 4.63 -15.19 -7.88
N LYS A 195 5.79 -15.23 -7.21
CA LYS A 195 6.51 -16.49 -6.95
C LYS A 195 5.77 -17.45 -5.99
N ALA A 196 4.97 -16.91 -5.09
CA ALA A 196 4.18 -17.68 -4.13
C ALA A 196 2.72 -17.73 -4.58
N ARG A 197 2.10 -18.92 -4.59
CA ARG A 197 0.68 -19.05 -4.98
C ARG A 197 -0.27 -18.47 -3.95
N ARG A 198 0.07 -18.58 -2.67
CA ARG A 198 -0.71 -18.01 -1.57
C ARG A 198 0.14 -17.16 -0.64
N LEU A 199 -0.45 -16.06 -0.18
CA LEU A 199 0.11 -15.21 0.86
C LEU A 199 -0.82 -15.25 2.06
N ILE A 200 -0.29 -15.67 3.20
CA ILE A 200 -1.08 -15.84 4.43
C ILE A 200 -0.47 -14.95 5.49
N TYR A 201 -1.22 -13.97 5.99
CA TYR A 201 -0.84 -13.26 7.21
C TYR A 201 -1.59 -13.86 8.37
N MET A 202 -0.87 -14.19 9.45
CA MET A 202 -1.45 -14.82 10.63
C MET A 202 -1.02 -14.09 11.89
N LYS A 203 -1.95 -13.93 12.82
CA LYS A 203 -1.64 -13.38 14.14
C LYS A 203 -0.76 -14.34 14.93
N THR A 204 0.32 -13.84 15.52
CA THR A 204 1.18 -14.60 16.43
C THR A 204 1.63 -13.76 17.61
N GLY A 205 1.33 -14.25 18.83
CA GLY A 205 1.85 -13.69 20.07
C GLY A 205 3.27 -14.15 20.39
N LYS A 206 3.79 -15.15 19.68
CA LYS A 206 5.16 -15.69 19.85
C LYS A 206 5.81 -15.85 18.46
N PRO A 207 6.23 -14.75 17.82
CA PRO A 207 6.72 -14.77 16.44
C PRO A 207 7.92 -15.71 16.27
N LEU A 208 8.90 -15.64 17.16
CA LEU A 208 10.10 -16.47 17.10
C LEU A 208 9.79 -17.98 17.20
N MET A 209 8.89 -18.38 18.11
CA MET A 209 8.47 -19.78 18.20
C MET A 209 7.71 -20.23 16.97
N SER A 210 6.93 -19.34 16.35
CA SER A 210 6.20 -19.65 15.12
C SER A 210 7.15 -19.91 13.96
N LEU A 211 8.24 -19.14 13.88
CA LEU A 211 9.32 -19.35 12.90
C LEU A 211 10.06 -20.68 13.18
N LEU A 212 10.51 -20.92 14.41
CA LEU A 212 11.27 -22.12 14.79
C LEU A 212 10.48 -23.42 14.67
N SER A 213 9.14 -23.36 14.81
CA SER A 213 8.25 -24.52 14.65
C SER A 213 7.67 -24.64 13.23
N ASN A 214 8.18 -23.88 12.27
CA ASN A 214 7.74 -23.88 10.89
C ASN A 214 6.23 -23.58 10.70
N LYS A 215 5.64 -22.80 11.62
CA LYS A 215 4.27 -22.27 11.52
C LYS A 215 4.20 -20.96 10.74
N ALA A 216 5.30 -20.21 10.71
CA ALA A 216 5.46 -19.00 9.91
C ALA A 216 6.81 -19.05 9.19
N ASP A 217 6.85 -18.52 7.97
CA ASP A 217 8.05 -18.46 7.12
C ASP A 217 8.75 -17.10 7.24
N LEU A 218 8.01 -16.05 7.63
CA LEU A 218 8.53 -14.71 7.88
C LEU A 218 7.91 -14.12 9.15
N VAL A 219 8.74 -13.53 10.02
CA VAL A 219 8.27 -12.83 11.22
C VAL A 219 9.11 -11.59 11.50
N ASN A 220 8.53 -10.62 12.20
CA ASN A 220 9.32 -9.56 12.82
C ASN A 220 10.01 -10.08 14.09
N ILE A 221 11.28 -9.73 14.26
CA ILE A 221 12.10 -10.10 15.42
C ILE A 221 12.59 -8.85 16.16
N GLN A 222 13.01 -9.04 17.41
CA GLN A 222 13.79 -8.03 18.11
C GLN A 222 15.23 -7.99 17.56
N PRO A 223 15.88 -6.81 17.53
CA PRO A 223 17.22 -6.67 16.95
C PRO A 223 18.30 -7.55 17.61
N ASP A 224 18.22 -7.77 18.92
CA ASP A 224 19.12 -8.63 19.70
C ASP A 224 19.09 -10.11 19.25
N MET A 225 17.95 -10.57 18.74
CA MET A 225 17.82 -11.94 18.19
C MET A 225 18.50 -12.13 16.84
N ALA A 226 18.88 -11.05 16.13
CA ALA A 226 19.38 -11.14 14.76
C ALA A 226 20.66 -11.99 14.65
N LYS A 227 21.61 -11.81 15.57
CA LYS A 227 22.89 -12.55 15.57
C LYS A 227 22.63 -14.06 15.75
N ILE A 228 21.86 -14.41 16.77
CA ILE A 228 21.51 -15.80 17.11
C ILE A 228 20.81 -16.49 15.93
N LEU A 229 19.91 -15.80 15.23
CA LEU A 229 19.17 -16.39 14.12
C LEU A 229 20.05 -16.58 12.88
N LYS A 230 20.99 -15.65 12.60
CA LYS A 230 21.99 -15.83 11.56
C LYS A 230 22.91 -17.03 11.84
N GLU A 231 23.36 -17.18 13.09
CA GLU A 231 24.17 -18.34 13.53
C GLU A 231 23.41 -19.67 13.39
N LYS A 232 22.07 -19.65 13.50
CA LYS A 232 21.20 -20.81 13.23
C LYS A 232 20.88 -21.02 11.74
N GLY A 233 21.53 -20.29 10.84
CA GLY A 233 21.37 -20.43 9.39
C GLY A 233 20.14 -19.72 8.81
N MET A 234 19.44 -18.89 9.59
CA MET A 234 18.30 -18.13 9.09
C MET A 234 18.74 -16.85 8.38
N THR A 235 18.00 -16.48 7.33
CA THR A 235 18.17 -15.18 6.68
C THR A 235 17.49 -14.09 7.51
N VAL A 236 18.24 -13.06 7.88
CA VAL A 236 17.71 -11.87 8.56
C VAL A 236 17.70 -10.70 7.60
N LEU A 237 16.50 -10.18 7.33
CA LEU A 237 16.30 -9.00 6.50
C LEU A 237 16.38 -7.74 7.35
N GLU A 238 17.42 -6.94 7.15
CA GLU A 238 17.61 -5.67 7.83
C GLU A 238 16.96 -4.53 7.03
N ASN A 239 16.26 -3.63 7.73
CA ASN A 239 15.69 -2.43 7.13
C ASN A 239 15.82 -1.25 8.10
N LYS A 240 16.15 -0.07 7.58
CA LYS A 240 16.15 1.17 8.35
C LYS A 240 14.70 1.51 8.70
N ARG A 241 14.35 1.55 9.99
CA ARG A 241 12.98 1.88 10.41
C ARG A 241 12.63 3.32 10.01
N GLY A 242 11.57 3.50 9.22
CA GLY A 242 11.01 4.81 8.89
C GLY A 242 10.15 5.44 10.01
N TRP A 243 10.26 4.94 11.24
CA TRP A 243 9.47 5.40 12.39
C TRP A 243 10.36 6.14 13.37
N ASN A 244 10.07 7.43 13.55
CA ASN A 244 10.66 8.23 14.60
C ASN A 244 9.78 8.12 15.85
N LYS A 245 10.35 7.66 16.96
CA LYS A 245 9.70 7.84 18.26
C LYS A 245 9.82 9.31 18.64
N LYS A 246 8.70 9.95 18.97
CA LYS A 246 8.68 11.33 19.47
C LYS A 246 7.90 11.40 20.77
N LEU A 247 8.42 12.17 21.72
CA LEU A 247 7.64 12.65 22.84
C LEU A 247 6.78 13.83 22.36
N MET A 248 5.45 13.71 22.45
CA MET A 248 4.54 14.81 22.12
C MET A 248 4.13 15.53 23.40
N ILE A 249 4.52 16.80 23.51
CA ILE A 249 4.21 17.64 24.65
C ILE A 249 2.94 18.44 24.35
N ASN A 250 1.93 18.36 25.21
CA ASN A 250 0.73 19.16 25.07
C ASN A 250 0.99 20.60 25.56
N HIS A 251 1.31 21.50 24.62
CA HIS A 251 1.61 22.91 24.92
C HIS A 251 0.41 23.71 25.49
N LYS A 252 -0.79 23.11 25.58
CA LYS A 252 -1.99 23.76 26.12
C LYS A 252 -2.21 23.55 27.63
N LYS A 253 -1.42 22.71 28.30
CA LYS A 253 -1.59 22.40 29.74
C LYS A 253 -0.38 22.84 30.55
N SER A 254 -0.59 23.41 31.74
CA SER A 254 0.49 23.69 32.71
C SER A 254 1.03 22.37 33.29
N PRO A 255 2.35 22.24 33.55
CA PRO A 255 3.42 23.22 33.27
C PRO A 255 3.98 23.13 31.84
N PHE A 256 3.48 22.21 31.00
CA PHE A 256 3.96 21.98 29.62
C PHE A 256 3.75 23.16 28.66
N ASN A 257 2.89 24.12 28.98
CA ASN A 257 2.74 25.37 28.24
C ASN A 257 3.95 26.31 28.40
N GLN A 258 4.73 26.16 29.47
CA GLN A 258 5.91 26.98 29.74
C GLN A 258 7.14 26.52 28.94
N LYS A 259 7.73 27.43 28.15
CA LYS A 259 8.94 27.14 27.35
C LYS A 259 10.13 26.73 28.22
N THR A 260 10.29 27.35 29.38
CA THR A 260 11.35 27.07 30.36
C THR A 260 11.22 25.66 30.91
N PHE A 261 10.02 25.24 31.33
CA PHE A 261 9.76 23.88 31.78
C PHE A 261 10.08 22.84 30.69
N ARG A 262 9.65 23.09 29.44
CA ARG A 262 9.97 22.18 28.33
C ARG A 262 11.47 22.07 28.04
N LYS A 263 12.22 23.17 28.20
CA LYS A 263 13.68 23.15 28.10
C LYS A 263 14.27 22.32 29.23
N ALA A 264 13.87 22.57 30.48
CA ALA A 264 14.35 21.80 31.63
C ALA A 264 14.08 20.30 31.46
N LEU A 265 12.86 19.93 31.03
CA LEU A 265 12.48 18.55 30.72
C LEU A 265 13.32 17.91 29.61
N ALA A 266 13.81 18.69 28.64
CA ALA A 266 14.65 18.17 27.55
C ALA A 266 16.11 17.93 27.98
N TYR A 267 16.55 18.54 29.08
CA TYR A 267 17.90 18.36 29.64
C TYR A 267 17.96 17.36 30.80
N ALA A 268 16.81 16.87 31.27
CA ALA A 268 16.68 15.85 32.31
C ALA A 268 16.54 14.46 31.68
#